data_AF-A0AAW2PKB7-F1
#
_entry.id   AF-A0AAW2PKB7-F1
#
_cell.length_a   1.000
_cell.length_b   1.000
_cell.length_c   1.000
_cell.angle_alpha   90.00
_cell.angle_beta   90.00
_cell.angle_gamma   90.00
#
_symmetry.space_group_name_H-M   'P 1'
#
loop_
_entity.id
_entity.type
_entity.pdbx_description
1 polymer ?
#
loop_
_entity_poly.entity_id
_entity_poly.type
_entity_poly.pdbx_seq_one_letter_code
_entity_poly.pdbx_strand_id
1 'polypeptide(L)'
;MDDVWTIEDWEKLQTALPKSNTMGKVLITSRDAKVGHHANKNRFPYYLDFLTRDESWMLLQFKVFGKLECPHELEILGKVIADQCNGLPLAIVVIGGVLAKTFSAPNDMVANINAWTKVSNSVTTYFKDPQGQMEKIIALSYDKLPYHLRACFLYFECSLKTLRSQLGN
;
A
#
# COMPACT_ATOMS: atom_id res chain seq x y z
N MET A 1 -11.91 14.49 4.75
CA MET A 1 -11.94 14.57 3.28
C MET A 1 -10.77 13.76 2.80
N ASP A 2 -11.05 12.77 1.96
CA ASP A 2 -10.03 11.82 1.53
C ASP A 2 -9.59 12.12 0.10
N ASP A 3 -8.31 11.92 -0.19
CA ASP A 3 -7.66 12.04 -1.51
C ASP A 3 -8.05 13.33 -2.26
N VAL A 4 -7.72 14.49 -1.70
CA VAL A 4 -7.88 15.79 -2.39
C VAL A 4 -6.69 16.03 -3.31
N TRP A 5 -6.94 16.26 -4.60
CA TRP A 5 -5.89 16.24 -5.63
C TRP A 5 -5.22 17.58 -5.86
N THR A 6 -6.01 18.66 -5.96
CA THR A 6 -5.46 20.00 -6.21
C THR A 6 -5.95 21.05 -5.20
N ILE A 7 -5.34 22.23 -5.26
CA ILE A 7 -5.76 23.37 -4.45
C ILE A 7 -7.16 23.82 -4.86
N GLU A 8 -7.46 23.83 -6.16
CA GLU A 8 -8.75 24.24 -6.71
C GLU A 8 -9.87 23.29 -6.25
N ASP A 9 -9.60 21.99 -6.16
CA ASP A 9 -10.55 21.02 -5.60
C ASP A 9 -10.86 21.35 -4.13
N TRP A 10 -9.84 21.65 -3.33
CA TRP A 10 -10.04 22.10 -1.95
C TRP A 10 -10.84 23.41 -1.88
N GLU A 11 -10.53 24.38 -2.74
CA GLU A 11 -11.22 25.67 -2.77
C GLU A 11 -12.71 25.54 -3.07
N LYS A 12 -13.10 24.62 -3.95
CA LYS A 12 -14.50 24.30 -4.22
C LYS A 12 -15.15 23.65 -3.00
N LEU A 13 -14.48 22.66 -2.40
CA LEU A 13 -15.00 21.89 -1.27
C LEU A 13 -15.20 22.74 0.00
N GLN A 14 -14.27 23.64 0.29
CA GLN A 14 -14.35 24.49 1.50
C GLN A 14 -15.56 25.45 1.47
N THR A 15 -16.12 25.75 0.29
CA THR A 15 -17.32 26.60 0.19
C THR A 15 -18.55 25.99 0.85
N ALA A 16 -18.60 24.64 0.92
CA ALA A 16 -19.67 23.92 1.59
C ALA A 16 -19.49 23.84 3.12
N LEU A 17 -18.33 24.24 3.64
CA LEU A 17 -18.06 24.21 5.07
C LEU A 17 -18.61 25.48 5.76
N PRO A 18 -19.19 25.34 6.97
CA PRO A 18 -19.69 26.48 7.73
C PRO A 18 -18.54 27.43 8.10
N LYS A 19 -18.68 28.72 7.76
CA LYS A 19 -17.66 29.76 8.01
C LYS A 19 -17.49 30.10 9.50
N SER A 20 -18.53 29.90 10.30
CA SER A 20 -18.54 30.13 11.75
C SER A 20 -18.76 28.80 12.48
N ASN A 21 -17.67 28.06 12.68
CA ASN A 21 -17.68 26.88 13.52
C ASN A 21 -16.37 26.83 14.31
N THR A 22 -16.45 26.98 15.63
CA THR A 22 -15.29 26.96 16.53
C THR A 22 -14.97 25.56 17.08
N MET A 23 -15.83 24.57 16.83
CA MET A 23 -15.74 23.24 17.44
C MET A 23 -15.45 22.12 16.43
N GLY A 24 -15.96 22.25 15.20
CA GLY A 24 -15.72 21.29 14.13
C GLY A 24 -14.28 21.30 13.62
N LYS A 25 -13.74 20.12 13.29
CA LYS A 25 -12.42 19.95 12.68
C LYS A 25 -12.56 19.22 11.35
N VAL A 26 -11.80 19.66 10.35
CA VAL A 26 -11.69 18.97 9.06
C VAL A 26 -10.30 18.34 8.98
N LEU A 27 -10.26 17.03 8.75
CA LEU A 27 -9.04 16.31 8.38
C LEU A 27 -9.04 16.11 6.87
N ILE A 28 -7.92 16.44 6.23
CA ILE A 28 -7.71 16.25 4.79
C ILE A 28 -6.52 15.32 4.62
N THR A 29 -6.66 14.34 3.72
CA THR A 29 -5.54 13.55 3.21
C THR A 29 -5.29 13.95 1.76
N SER A 30 -4.02 14.11 1.39
CA SER A 30 -3.61 14.46 0.04
C SER A 30 -2.22 13.91 -0.23
N ARG A 31 -1.93 13.67 -1.52
CA ARG A 31 -0.58 13.33 -2.01
C ARG A 31 0.25 14.57 -2.32
N ASP A 32 -0.37 15.75 -2.42
CA ASP A 32 0.34 17.02 -2.63
C ASP A 32 0.32 17.86 -1.35
N ALA A 33 1.49 18.05 -0.75
CA ALA A 33 1.65 18.85 0.46
C ALA A 33 1.20 20.31 0.28
N LYS A 34 1.21 20.84 -0.96
CA LYS A 34 0.72 22.20 -1.26
C LYS A 34 -0.76 22.35 -0.94
N VAL A 35 -1.56 21.30 -1.13
CA VAL A 35 -2.99 21.29 -0.77
C VAL A 35 -3.14 21.48 0.73
N GLY A 36 -2.38 20.71 1.53
CA GLY A 36 -2.41 20.83 2.99
C GLY A 36 -1.96 22.21 3.49
N HIS A 37 -0.90 22.76 2.89
CA HIS A 37 -0.40 24.09 3.24
C HIS A 37 -1.38 25.20 2.87
N HIS A 38 -2.05 25.09 1.71
CA HIS A 38 -3.08 26.02 1.30
C HIS A 38 -4.30 25.94 2.24
N ALA A 39 -4.72 24.73 2.60
CA ALA A 39 -5.87 24.50 3.48
C ALA A 39 -5.69 25.09 4.89
N ASN A 40 -4.46 25.16 5.39
CA ASN A 40 -4.16 25.85 6.65
C ASN A 40 -2.76 26.47 6.65
N LYS A 41 -2.70 27.78 6.35
CA LYS A 41 -1.44 28.54 6.31
C LYS A 41 -0.70 28.60 7.65
N ASN A 42 -1.40 28.35 8.76
CA ASN A 42 -0.83 28.44 10.11
C ASN A 42 -0.31 27.09 10.63
N ARG A 43 -0.50 25.99 9.88
CA ARG A 43 -0.09 24.65 10.32
C ARG A 43 0.55 23.90 9.17
N PHE A 44 1.74 23.34 9.42
CA PHE A 44 2.37 22.44 8.45
C PHE A 44 1.57 21.14 8.30
N PRO A 45 1.49 20.58 7.08
CA PRO A 45 0.94 19.24 6.86
C PRO A 45 1.65 18.21 7.75
N TYR A 46 0.89 17.20 8.19
CA TYR A 46 1.49 16.03 8.80
C TYR A 46 1.92 15.06 7.69
N TYR A 47 3.22 14.81 7.58
CA TYR A 47 3.78 13.86 6.64
C TYR A 47 3.72 12.47 7.27
N LEU A 48 3.13 11.51 6.54
CA LEU A 48 3.12 10.12 6.96
C LEU A 48 4.51 9.52 6.77
N ASP A 49 5.06 8.96 7.83
CA ASP A 49 6.33 8.25 7.81
C ASP A 49 6.17 6.84 7.22
N PHE A 50 7.27 6.31 6.69
CA PHE A 50 7.36 4.89 6.37
C PHE A 50 7.45 4.06 7.65
N LEU A 51 7.01 2.80 7.57
CA LEU A 51 7.16 1.87 8.68
C LEU A 51 8.64 1.59 8.95
N THR A 52 8.97 1.48 10.23
CA THR A 52 10.27 0.97 10.67
C THR A 52 10.46 -0.49 10.25
N ARG A 53 11.68 -1.01 10.36
CA ARG A 53 11.97 -2.43 10.08
C ARG A 53 11.14 -3.36 10.95
N ASP A 54 10.99 -3.04 12.22
CA ASP A 54 10.26 -3.85 13.18
C ASP A 54 8.74 -3.81 12.90
N GLU A 55 8.18 -2.63 12.65
CA GLU A 55 6.77 -2.49 12.25
C GLU A 55 6.48 -3.18 10.92
N SER A 56 7.41 -3.11 9.97
CA SER A 56 7.29 -3.78 8.68
C SER A 56 7.25 -5.29 8.84
N TRP A 57 8.12 -5.82 9.69
CA TRP A 57 8.14 -7.24 10.02
C TRP A 57 6.87 -7.68 10.74
N MET A 58 6.43 -6.93 11.76
CA MET A 58 5.18 -7.19 12.48
C MET A 58 3.97 -7.21 11.54
N LEU A 59 3.88 -6.24 10.63
CA LEU A 59 2.81 -6.19 9.63
C LEU A 59 2.85 -7.40 8.69
N LEU A 60 4.04 -7.81 8.25
CA LEU A 60 4.20 -8.98 7.40
C LEU A 60 3.77 -10.27 8.13
N GLN A 61 4.22 -10.48 9.37
CA GLN A 61 3.82 -11.62 10.19
C GLN A 61 2.31 -11.68 10.34
N PHE A 62 1.71 -10.56 10.75
CA PHE A 62 0.27 -10.47 10.91
C PHE A 62 -0.45 -10.79 9.60
N LYS A 63 0.08 -10.32 8.46
CA LYS A 63 -0.58 -10.52 7.18
C LYS A 63 -0.47 -11.95 6.65
N VAL A 64 0.61 -12.66 6.98
CA VAL A 64 0.83 -14.04 6.54
C VAL A 64 0.17 -15.05 7.49
N PHE A 65 0.32 -14.86 8.80
CA PHE A 65 -0.06 -15.85 9.81
C PHE A 65 -1.32 -15.48 10.60
N GLY A 66 -1.83 -14.24 10.46
CA GLY A 66 -2.95 -13.72 11.24
C GLY A 66 -2.60 -13.38 12.70
N LYS A 67 -1.33 -13.52 13.08
CA LYS A 67 -0.79 -13.28 14.43
C LYS A 67 0.68 -12.90 14.34
N LEU A 68 1.22 -12.36 15.44
CA LEU A 68 2.64 -11.98 15.55
C LEU A 68 3.52 -13.19 15.89
N GLU A 69 3.31 -14.31 15.21
CA GLU A 69 4.08 -15.53 15.37
C GLU A 69 4.47 -16.06 14.00
N CYS A 70 5.72 -16.50 13.86
CA CYS A 70 6.29 -17.04 12.63
C CYS A 70 7.09 -18.30 12.99
N PRO A 71 7.04 -19.38 12.19
CA PRO A 71 7.99 -20.49 12.32
C PRO A 71 9.43 -19.98 12.28
N HIS A 72 10.28 -20.50 13.17
CA HIS A 72 11.66 -20.04 13.35
C HIS A 72 12.48 -20.15 12.04
N GLU A 73 12.21 -21.19 11.24
CA GLU A 73 12.85 -21.45 9.96
C GLU A 73 12.57 -20.36 8.91
N LEU A 74 11.46 -19.63 9.04
CA LEU A 74 11.05 -18.57 8.12
C LEU A 74 11.37 -17.17 8.63
N GLU A 75 11.73 -17.01 9.91
CA GLU A 75 11.84 -15.70 10.54
C GLU A 75 12.90 -14.81 9.86
N ILE A 76 14.09 -15.36 9.63
CA ILE A 76 15.19 -14.61 8.98
C ILE A 76 14.76 -14.18 7.57
N LEU A 77 14.16 -15.10 6.81
CA LEU A 77 13.74 -14.83 5.44
C LEU A 77 12.58 -13.82 5.39
N GLY A 78 11.65 -13.91 6.34
CA GLY A 78 10.56 -12.96 6.51
C GLY A 78 11.05 -11.55 6.82
N LYS A 79 12.03 -11.40 7.73
CA LYS A 79 12.67 -10.10 8.02
C LYS A 79 13.35 -9.52 6.79
N VAL A 80 14.06 -10.34 6.00
CA VAL A 80 14.68 -9.90 4.74
C VAL A 80 13.63 -9.40 3.76
N ILE A 81 12.52 -10.12 3.59
CA ILE A 81 11.44 -9.72 2.69
C ILE A 81 10.77 -8.42 3.17
N ALA A 82 10.55 -8.28 4.48
CA ALA A 82 9.97 -7.06 5.06
C ALA A 82 10.88 -5.84 4.84
N ASP A 83 12.20 -5.99 5.04
CA ASP A 83 13.17 -4.92 4.80
C ASP A 83 13.21 -4.51 3.32
N GLN A 84 13.12 -5.47 2.40
CA GLN A 84 13.04 -5.20 0.95
C GLN A 84 11.82 -4.38 0.54
N CYS A 85 10.76 -4.35 1.35
CA CYS A 85 9.58 -3.52 1.10
C CYS A 85 9.78 -2.04 1.47
N ASN A 86 10.94 -1.66 2.00
CA ASN A 86 11.33 -0.27 2.33
C ASN A 86 10.29 0.49 3.17
N GLY A 87 9.63 -0.19 4.11
CA GLY A 87 8.66 0.44 5.02
C GLY A 87 7.33 0.84 4.39
N LEU A 88 7.06 0.50 3.12
CA LEU A 88 5.78 0.78 2.46
C LEU A 88 4.69 -0.21 2.94
N PRO A 89 3.65 0.24 3.67
CA PRO A 89 2.61 -0.67 4.17
C PRO A 89 1.91 -1.46 3.05
N LEU A 90 1.64 -0.80 1.91
CA LEU A 90 0.97 -1.43 0.78
C LEU A 90 1.82 -2.55 0.15
N ALA A 91 3.14 -2.33 0.00
CA ALA A 91 4.04 -3.36 -0.49
C ALA A 91 4.03 -4.60 0.41
N ILE A 92 4.15 -4.37 1.72
CA ILE A 92 4.17 -5.44 2.74
C ILE A 92 2.87 -6.24 2.69
N VAL A 93 1.72 -5.57 2.59
CA VAL A 93 0.41 -6.23 2.53
C VAL A 93 0.25 -7.09 1.27
N VAL A 94 0.70 -6.58 0.11
CA VAL A 94 0.68 -7.33 -1.16
C VAL A 94 1.55 -8.58 -1.03
N ILE A 95 2.81 -8.41 -0.61
CA ILE A 95 3.76 -9.52 -0.46
C ILE A 95 3.27 -10.53 0.59
N GLY A 96 2.75 -10.06 1.72
CA GLY A 96 2.13 -10.91 2.73
C GLY A 96 0.97 -11.72 2.18
N GLY A 97 0.12 -11.13 1.33
CA GLY A 97 -0.95 -11.86 0.64
C GLY A 97 -0.44 -12.92 -0.34
N VAL A 98 0.69 -12.68 -1.02
CA VAL A 98 1.35 -13.69 -1.86
C VAL A 98 1.91 -14.82 -1.01
N LEU A 99 2.63 -14.48 0.06
CA LEU A 99 3.24 -15.45 0.97
C LEU A 99 2.18 -16.32 1.67
N ALA A 100 1.07 -15.74 2.11
CA ALA A 100 -0.05 -16.45 2.73
C ALA A 100 -0.65 -17.52 1.81
N LYS A 101 -0.72 -17.27 0.50
CA LYS A 101 -1.19 -18.27 -0.48
C LYS A 101 -0.18 -19.38 -0.72
N THR A 102 1.11 -19.06 -0.62
CA THR A 102 2.19 -20.04 -0.84
C THR A 102 2.55 -20.85 0.40
N PHE A 103 2.22 -20.34 1.59
CA PHE A 103 2.42 -21.02 2.85
C PHE A 103 1.48 -22.23 2.91
N SER A 104 2.01 -23.37 2.48
CA SER A 104 1.31 -24.65 2.52
C SER A 104 1.37 -25.18 3.95
N ALA A 105 0.41 -26.03 4.31
CA ALA A 105 0.26 -26.60 5.65
C ALA A 105 1.62 -27.00 6.27
N PRO A 106 1.80 -26.94 7.61
CA PRO A 106 3.09 -27.00 8.32
C PRO A 106 4.01 -28.21 8.03
N ASN A 107 3.53 -29.17 7.24
CA ASN A 107 4.10 -30.50 7.05
C ASN A 107 5.24 -30.51 6.03
N ASP A 108 5.43 -29.44 5.23
CA ASP A 108 6.51 -29.32 4.25
C ASP A 108 7.25 -27.98 4.38
N MET A 109 8.13 -27.91 5.38
CA MET A 109 8.97 -26.74 5.64
C MET A 109 9.94 -26.46 4.48
N VAL A 110 10.41 -27.49 3.78
CA VAL A 110 11.33 -27.34 2.65
C VAL A 110 10.64 -26.62 1.49
N ALA A 111 9.41 -27.00 1.16
CA ALA A 111 8.62 -26.31 0.15
C ALA A 111 8.35 -24.84 0.53
N ASN A 112 8.01 -24.58 1.81
CA ASN A 112 7.76 -23.23 2.31
C ASN A 112 9.00 -22.33 2.22
N ILE A 113 10.18 -22.81 2.63
CA ILE A 113 11.45 -22.08 2.51
C ILE A 113 11.75 -21.76 1.04
N ASN A 114 11.58 -22.74 0.14
CA ASN A 114 11.80 -22.56 -1.29
C ASN A 114 10.84 -21.52 -1.90
N ALA A 115 9.57 -21.54 -1.50
CA ALA A 115 8.57 -20.57 -1.96
C ALA A 115 8.91 -19.14 -1.50
N TRP A 116 9.25 -18.98 -0.22
CA TRP A 116 9.62 -17.69 0.35
C TRP A 116 10.92 -17.15 -0.27
N THR A 117 11.89 -18.03 -0.57
CA THR A 117 13.14 -17.65 -1.23
C THR A 117 12.87 -17.12 -2.63
N LYS A 118 11.98 -17.77 -3.39
CA LYS A 118 11.55 -17.29 -4.71
C LYS A 118 10.86 -15.92 -4.62
N VAL A 119 10.03 -15.70 -3.60
CA VAL A 119 9.39 -14.39 -3.36
C VAL A 119 10.46 -13.33 -3.06
N SER A 120 11.38 -13.58 -2.12
CA SER A 120 12.48 -12.66 -1.78
C SER A 120 13.32 -12.25 -3.00
N ASN A 121 13.68 -13.22 -3.84
CA ASN A 121 14.41 -12.93 -5.09
C ASN A 121 13.59 -12.06 -6.03
N SER A 122 12.29 -12.31 -6.14
CA SER A 122 11.38 -11.51 -6.98
C SER A 122 11.25 -10.08 -6.44
N VAL A 123 11.02 -9.90 -5.14
CA VAL A 123 10.96 -8.59 -4.48
C VAL A 123 12.25 -7.81 -4.73
N THR A 124 13.42 -8.43 -4.56
CA THR A 124 14.70 -7.80 -4.88
C THR A 124 14.74 -7.24 -6.32
N THR A 125 14.16 -7.95 -7.29
CA THR A 125 14.09 -7.45 -8.68
C THR A 125 13.13 -6.28 -8.86
N TYR A 126 12.00 -6.28 -8.15
CA TYR A 126 11.00 -5.21 -8.27
C TYR A 126 11.48 -3.90 -7.64
N PHE A 127 12.23 -3.97 -6.54
CA PHE A 127 12.64 -2.81 -5.75
C PHE A 127 14.00 -2.21 -6.14
N LYS A 128 14.69 -2.78 -7.15
CA LYS A 128 15.99 -2.28 -7.68
C LYS A 128 15.93 -0.92 -8.35
N ASP A 129 14.76 -0.48 -8.79
CA ASP A 129 14.55 0.79 -9.49
C ASP A 129 13.56 1.64 -8.70
N PRO A 130 14.01 2.75 -8.07
CA PRO A 130 13.17 3.62 -7.26
C PRO A 130 12.04 4.27 -8.07
N GLN A 131 12.23 4.50 -9.38
CA GLN A 131 11.31 5.32 -10.18
C GLN A 131 10.05 4.53 -10.62
N GLY A 132 10.13 3.20 -10.67
CA GLY A 132 9.02 2.30 -11.06
C GLY A 132 8.52 1.38 -9.94
N GLN A 133 8.90 1.64 -8.68
CA GLN A 133 8.67 0.72 -7.57
C GLN A 133 7.18 0.45 -7.32
N MET A 134 6.32 1.49 -7.39
CA MET A 134 4.87 1.36 -7.24
C MET A 134 4.23 0.56 -8.39
N GLU A 135 4.60 0.86 -9.64
CA GLU A 135 4.08 0.14 -10.81
C GLU A 135 4.43 -1.35 -10.75
N LYS A 136 5.64 -1.67 -10.29
CA LYS A 136 6.11 -3.05 -10.10
C LYS A 136 5.36 -3.78 -8.97
N ILE A 137 5.03 -3.09 -7.87
CA ILE A 137 4.18 -3.66 -6.80
C ILE A 137 2.76 -3.97 -7.33
N ILE A 138 2.20 -3.05 -8.13
CA ILE A 138 0.88 -3.23 -8.75
C ILE A 138 0.92 -4.41 -9.73
N ALA A 139 1.94 -4.48 -10.59
CA ALA A 139 2.14 -5.58 -11.53
C ALA A 139 2.29 -6.93 -10.81
N LEU A 140 3.07 -6.99 -9.73
CA LEU A 140 3.20 -8.19 -8.92
C LEU A 140 1.87 -8.62 -8.30
N SER A 141 1.09 -7.67 -7.78
CA SER A 141 -0.25 -7.96 -7.26
C SER A 141 -1.11 -8.63 -8.32
N TYR A 142 -1.12 -8.06 -9.52
CA TYR A 142 -1.86 -8.57 -10.67
C TYR A 142 -1.39 -9.97 -11.11
N ASP A 143 -0.08 -10.19 -11.23
CA ASP A 143 0.49 -11.47 -11.64
C ASP A 143 0.19 -12.60 -10.65
N LYS A 144 0.01 -12.27 -9.37
CA LYS A 144 -0.33 -13.25 -8.32
C LYS A 144 -1.84 -13.38 -8.07
N LEU A 145 -2.67 -12.69 -8.83
CA LEU A 145 -4.12 -12.94 -8.84
C LEU A 145 -4.45 -14.24 -9.60
N PRO A 146 -5.39 -15.04 -9.09
CA PRO A 146 -6.04 -16.09 -9.87
C PRO A 146 -6.56 -15.56 -11.21
N TYR A 147 -6.51 -16.39 -12.26
CA TYR A 147 -6.86 -15.99 -13.62
C TYR A 147 -8.22 -15.28 -13.72
N HIS A 148 -9.25 -15.80 -13.06
CA HIS A 148 -10.59 -15.20 -13.06
C HIS A 148 -10.65 -13.81 -12.39
N LEU A 149 -9.78 -13.53 -11.41
CA LEU A 149 -9.73 -12.23 -10.72
C LEU A 149 -8.92 -11.18 -11.49
N ARG A 150 -8.03 -11.60 -12.40
CA ARG A 150 -7.29 -10.67 -13.28
C ARG A 150 -8.24 -9.88 -14.18
N ALA A 151 -9.22 -10.56 -14.77
CA ALA A 151 -10.26 -9.92 -15.59
C ALA A 151 -11.07 -8.88 -14.78
N CYS A 152 -11.43 -9.21 -13.53
CA CYS A 152 -12.09 -8.27 -12.63
C CYS A 152 -11.21 -7.05 -12.31
N PHE A 153 -9.91 -7.27 -12.04
CA PHE A 153 -8.96 -6.18 -11.76
C PHE A 153 -8.88 -5.18 -12.93
N LEU A 154 -8.76 -5.68 -14.16
CA LEU A 154 -8.75 -4.83 -15.36
C LEU A 154 -10.09 -4.11 -15.60
N TYR A 155 -11.20 -4.78 -15.30
CA TYR A 155 -12.53 -4.17 -15.41
C TYR A 155 -12.68 -2.94 -14.51
N PHE A 156 -12.19 -3.00 -13.27
CA PHE A 156 -12.20 -1.85 -12.36
C PHE A 156 -11.32 -0.70 -12.85
N GLU A 157 -10.15 -1.00 -13.43
CA GLU A 157 -9.27 0.03 -14.00
C GLU A 157 -9.93 0.76 -15.18
N CYS A 158 -10.61 0.02 -16.05
CA CYS A 158 -11.31 0.57 -17.21
C CYS A 158 -12.48 1.46 -16.77
N SER A 159 -13.25 1.01 -15.78
CA SER A 159 -14.41 1.73 -15.23
C SER A 159 -14.03 3.06 -14.58
N LEU A 160 -12.87 3.13 -13.90
CA LEU A 160 -12.36 4.34 -13.26
C LEU A 160 -11.83 5.37 -14.27
N LYS A 161 -11.25 4.94 -15.39
CA LYS A 161 -10.83 5.84 -16.49
C LYS A 161 -12.04 6.46 -17.17
N THR A 162 -13.09 5.68 -17.42
CA THR A 162 -14.35 6.19 -18.00
C THR A 162 -15.04 7.21 -17.09
N LEU A 163 -15.12 6.95 -15.77
CA LEU A 163 -15.68 7.91 -14.81
C LEU A 163 -14.86 9.21 -14.72
N ARG A 164 -13.52 9.14 -14.73
CA ARG A 164 -12.66 10.34 -14.79
C ARG A 164 -12.84 11.15 -16.07
N SER A 165 -13.07 10.50 -17.21
CA SER A 165 -13.36 11.19 -18.47
C SER A 165 -14.73 11.87 -18.50
N GLN A 166 -15.69 11.41 -17.69
CA GLN A 166 -17.03 11.98 -17.60
C GLN A 166 -17.17 13.09 -16.53
N LEU A 167 -16.26 13.13 -15.54
CA LEU A 167 -16.25 14.14 -14.47
C LEU A 167 -15.26 15.30 -14.72
N GLY A 168 -14.52 15.29 -15.82
CA GLY A 168 -13.67 16.39 -16.24
C GLY A 168 -14.46 17.49 -16.98
N ASN A 169 -14.98 18.46 -16.21
CA ASN A 169 -15.22 19.85 -16.60
C ASN A 169 -14.76 20.76 -15.44
#